data_AF-A0A1F6HPX1-F1
#
_entry.id   AF-A0A1F6HPX1-F1
#
_cell.length_a   1.000
_cell.length_b   1.000
_cell.length_c   1.000
_cell.angle_alpha   90.00
_cell.angle_beta   90.00
_cell.angle_gamma   90.00
#
_symmetry.space_group_name_H-M   'P 1'
#
loop_
_entity.id
_entity.type
_entity.pdbx_description
1 polymer ?
#
loop_
_entity_poly.entity_id
_entity_poly.type
_entity_poly.pdbx_seq_one_letter_code
_entity_poly.pdbx_strand_id
1 'polypeptide(L)'
;MIGVKRKILTVFATAAVLASSFAGIASAAPFNAASNNPNVVAFYPSGDHGVVGENANHNGTDLVMRAGQSGNFQQWFYGQALEGPNGSPITEGDHSLWKVSRGGTCPAGSFALQVSTDPNSNNFWGDYLEDGATYCVRTNDFHVQK
;
A
#
# COMPACT_ATOMS: atom_id res chain seq x y z
N MET A 1 -63.10 -44.24 4.45
CA MET A 1 -63.12 -43.99 2.99
C MET A 1 -62.86 -42.51 2.75
N ILE A 2 -62.14 -42.20 1.67
CA ILE A 2 -61.74 -40.88 1.13
C ILE A 2 -60.47 -40.28 1.77
N GLY A 3 -59.33 -40.62 1.16
CA GLY A 3 -58.11 -39.81 1.21
C GLY A 3 -58.14 -38.66 0.18
N VAL A 4 -56.94 -38.14 -0.19
CA VAL A 4 -56.63 -37.03 -1.16
C VAL A 4 -56.42 -35.68 -0.43
N LYS A 5 -55.36 -34.87 -0.59
CA LYS A 5 -54.10 -34.87 -1.37
C LYS A 5 -53.12 -33.89 -0.70
N ARG A 6 -51.81 -34.17 -0.76
CA ARG A 6 -50.72 -33.22 -0.46
C ARG A 6 -50.83 -31.96 -1.32
N LYS A 7 -50.53 -30.78 -0.76
CA LYS A 7 -49.94 -29.67 -1.52
C LYS A 7 -48.80 -29.04 -0.71
N ILE A 8 -47.60 -29.30 -1.20
CA ILE A 8 -46.37 -28.59 -0.91
C ILE A 8 -46.56 -27.16 -1.42
N LEU A 9 -46.31 -26.15 -0.58
CA LEU A 9 -46.13 -24.78 -1.06
C LEU A 9 -44.64 -24.44 -0.98
N THR A 10 -44.01 -24.56 -2.12
CA THR A 10 -42.70 -23.98 -2.44
C THR A 10 -42.89 -22.47 -2.56
N VAL A 11 -42.08 -21.68 -1.85
CA VAL A 11 -41.85 -20.27 -2.24
C VAL A 11 -40.37 -20.12 -2.58
N PHE A 12 -40.12 -20.09 -3.89
CA PHE A 12 -38.94 -19.49 -4.49
C PHE A 12 -39.17 -17.97 -4.55
N ALA A 13 -38.22 -17.19 -4.02
CA ALA A 13 -37.87 -15.86 -4.57
C ALA A 13 -36.57 -15.39 -3.90
N THR A 14 -35.42 -15.70 -4.50
CA THR A 14 -34.57 -14.85 -5.36
C THR A 14 -33.52 -14.04 -4.60
N ALA A 15 -32.28 -14.31 -4.97
CA ALA A 15 -31.01 -13.81 -4.49
C ALA A 15 -30.87 -12.27 -4.43
N ALA A 16 -30.10 -11.81 -3.44
CA ALA A 16 -29.08 -10.79 -3.67
C ALA A 16 -27.81 -11.21 -2.94
N VAL A 17 -26.89 -11.79 -3.72
CA VAL A 17 -25.50 -11.98 -3.33
C VAL A 17 -24.90 -10.58 -3.17
N LEU A 18 -24.62 -10.15 -1.94
CA LEU A 18 -23.57 -9.17 -1.69
C LEU A 18 -22.34 -9.92 -1.19
N ALA A 19 -21.69 -10.59 -2.15
CA ALA A 19 -20.26 -10.80 -2.08
C ALA A 19 -19.62 -9.43 -2.33
N SER A 20 -19.51 -8.63 -1.27
CA SER A 20 -18.80 -7.35 -1.32
C SER A 20 -17.30 -7.64 -1.32
N SER A 21 -16.80 -7.83 -2.54
CA SER A 21 -15.47 -7.38 -2.96
C SER A 21 -14.30 -7.95 -2.16
N PHE A 22 -13.84 -9.13 -2.57
CA PHE A 22 -12.40 -9.38 -2.53
C PHE A 22 -11.76 -8.31 -3.42
N ALA A 23 -11.31 -7.21 -2.81
CA ALA A 23 -10.35 -6.34 -3.44
C ALA A 23 -9.08 -7.17 -3.59
N GLY A 24 -8.94 -7.84 -4.73
CA GLY A 24 -7.62 -8.19 -5.23
C GLY A 24 -6.90 -6.86 -5.40
N ILE A 25 -6.08 -6.51 -4.43
CA ILE A 25 -5.20 -5.34 -4.49
C ILE A 25 -4.09 -5.72 -5.47
N ALA A 26 -4.41 -5.70 -6.75
CA ALA A 26 -3.45 -5.99 -7.80
C ALA A 26 -3.23 -4.73 -8.64
N SER A 27 -2.03 -4.20 -8.46
CA SER A 27 -1.22 -3.54 -9.47
C SER A 27 -1.73 -2.18 -9.94
N ALA A 28 -1.44 -1.15 -9.15
CA ALA A 28 -1.04 0.11 -9.76
C ALA A 28 0.40 -0.05 -10.28
N ALA A 29 0.65 -0.87 -11.30
CA ALA A 29 1.96 -0.90 -11.94
C ALA A 29 2.32 0.51 -12.44
N PRO A 30 3.56 0.97 -12.24
CA PRO A 30 3.91 2.37 -12.35
C PRO A 30 3.83 2.81 -13.81
N PHE A 31 3.43 4.06 -14.04
CA PHE A 31 3.88 4.70 -15.28
C PHE A 31 5.40 4.65 -15.22
N ASN A 32 6.02 3.90 -16.13
CA ASN A 32 7.46 3.87 -16.26
C ASN A 32 7.93 5.25 -16.72
N ALA A 33 8.11 6.16 -15.76
CA ALA A 33 8.66 7.48 -16.02
C ALA A 33 10.16 7.40 -16.36
N ALA A 34 10.76 6.20 -16.45
CA ALA A 34 12.13 6.03 -16.94
C ALA A 34 12.36 6.62 -18.34
N SER A 35 11.31 6.75 -19.17
CA SER A 35 11.43 7.46 -20.45
C SER A 35 11.80 8.93 -20.28
N ASN A 36 11.49 9.53 -19.12
CA ASN A 36 11.75 10.94 -18.79
C ASN A 36 12.79 11.11 -17.67
N ASN A 37 12.95 10.14 -16.78
CA ASN A 37 13.95 10.11 -15.72
C ASN A 37 14.29 8.65 -15.35
N PRO A 38 15.45 8.12 -15.77
CA PRO A 38 15.82 6.70 -15.57
C PRO A 38 15.98 6.29 -14.10
N ASN A 39 15.94 7.25 -13.18
CA ASN A 39 15.99 7.00 -11.75
C ASN A 39 14.60 6.77 -11.14
N VAL A 40 13.49 7.07 -11.83
CA VAL A 40 12.14 6.77 -11.32
C VAL A 40 11.90 5.27 -11.47
N VAL A 41 11.68 4.59 -10.35
CA VAL A 41 11.43 3.15 -10.31
C VAL A 41 9.98 2.80 -10.03
N ALA A 42 9.22 3.73 -9.44
CA ALA A 42 7.77 3.61 -9.33
C ALA A 42 7.10 4.98 -9.30
N PHE A 43 5.89 5.04 -9.85
CA PHE A 43 5.00 6.19 -9.75
C PHE A 43 3.55 5.70 -9.72
N TYR A 44 2.87 5.99 -8.63
CA TYR A 44 1.49 5.62 -8.37
C TYR A 44 0.67 6.91 -8.33
N PRO A 45 -0.20 7.20 -9.30
CA PRO A 45 -0.96 8.45 -9.32
C PRO A 45 -2.03 8.51 -8.22
N SER A 46 -2.47 7.35 -7.74
CA SER A 46 -3.49 7.18 -6.70
C SER A 46 -3.41 5.75 -6.14
N GLY A 47 -3.80 5.55 -4.89
CA GLY A 47 -3.89 4.23 -4.28
C GLY A 47 -3.66 4.30 -2.77
N ASP A 48 -3.80 3.15 -2.11
CA ASP A 48 -3.39 3.03 -0.71
C ASP A 48 -1.88 2.82 -0.63
N HIS A 49 -1.24 3.58 0.25
CA HIS A 49 0.21 3.58 0.47
C HIS A 49 0.49 3.40 1.96
N GLY A 50 1.49 2.57 2.26
CA GLY A 50 2.04 2.48 3.61
C GLY A 50 3.16 3.50 3.79
N VAL A 51 3.09 4.29 4.87
CA VAL A 51 4.20 5.14 5.31
C VAL A 51 4.97 4.39 6.40
N VAL A 52 6.26 4.12 6.16
CA VAL A 52 7.06 3.33 7.12
C VAL A 52 7.24 4.11 8.40
N GLY A 53 6.88 3.47 9.52
CA GLY A 53 6.93 4.08 10.85
C GLY A 53 5.56 4.54 11.35
N GLU A 54 4.55 4.51 10.49
CA GLU A 54 3.18 4.90 10.79
C GLU A 54 2.27 3.68 10.74
N ASN A 55 1.23 3.69 11.57
CA ASN A 55 0.21 2.65 11.61
C ASN A 55 -1.11 3.18 11.01
N ALA A 56 -1.02 3.87 9.88
CA ALA A 56 -2.16 4.46 9.21
C ALA A 56 -2.31 4.00 7.76
N ASN A 57 -3.55 4.13 7.26
CA ASN A 57 -3.83 4.02 5.84
C ASN A 57 -3.76 5.41 5.22
N HIS A 58 -2.91 5.56 4.22
CA HIS A 58 -2.76 6.78 3.45
C HIS A 58 -3.24 6.53 2.02
N ASN A 59 -4.03 7.44 1.46
CA ASN A 59 -4.44 7.35 0.07
C ASN A 59 -3.92 8.55 -0.72
N GLY A 60 -3.18 8.33 -1.80
CA GLY A 60 -2.56 9.45 -2.50
C GLY A 60 -1.70 9.08 -3.69
N THR A 61 -0.91 10.05 -4.13
CA THR A 61 0.11 9.90 -5.15
C THR A 61 1.44 9.56 -4.50
N ASP A 62 2.17 8.61 -5.08
CA ASP A 62 3.49 8.19 -4.60
C ASP A 62 4.52 8.15 -5.74
N LEU A 63 5.71 8.67 -5.50
CA LEU A 63 6.82 8.70 -6.45
C LEU A 63 8.06 8.13 -5.80
N VAL A 64 8.64 7.10 -6.41
CA VAL A 64 9.85 6.43 -5.91
C VAL A 64 10.97 6.56 -6.91
N MET A 65 12.10 7.08 -6.45
CA MET A 65 13.32 7.24 -7.24
C MET A 65 14.48 6.46 -6.62
N ARG A 66 15.20 5.69 -7.44
CA ARG A 66 16.42 4.99 -7.07
C ARG A 66 17.64 5.89 -7.32
N ALA A 67 18.58 5.90 -6.37
CA ALA A 67 19.84 6.62 -6.52
C ALA A 67 20.84 5.78 -7.35
N GLY A 68 20.76 5.87 -8.69
CA GLY A 68 21.62 5.12 -9.60
C GLY A 68 21.52 3.60 -9.38
N GLN A 69 22.65 2.90 -9.28
CA GLN A 69 22.71 1.45 -9.03
C GLN A 69 22.95 1.09 -7.55
N SER A 70 22.74 2.03 -6.63
CA SER A 70 23.13 1.82 -5.22
C SER A 70 22.18 0.92 -4.41
N GLY A 71 20.97 0.65 -4.93
CA GLY A 71 19.90 -0.01 -4.18
C GLY A 71 19.19 0.91 -3.17
N ASN A 72 19.57 2.18 -3.09
CA ASN A 72 18.92 3.16 -2.22
C ASN A 72 17.79 3.87 -2.97
N PHE A 73 16.75 4.23 -2.23
CA PHE A 73 15.57 4.91 -2.77
C PHE A 73 15.23 6.18 -2.00
N GLN A 74 14.54 7.07 -2.69
CA GLN A 74 13.82 8.18 -2.12
C GLN A 74 12.36 8.05 -2.55
N GLN A 75 11.44 8.27 -1.64
CA GLN A 75 10.01 8.20 -1.89
C GLN A 75 9.37 9.53 -1.48
N TRP A 76 8.48 10.03 -2.33
CA TRP A 76 7.67 11.21 -2.08
C TRP A 76 6.21 10.82 -2.19
N PHE A 77 5.51 10.88 -1.07
CA PHE A 77 4.07 10.68 -1.01
C PHE A 77 3.36 12.03 -0.86
N TYR A 78 2.19 12.15 -1.46
CA TYR A 78 1.27 13.26 -1.24
C TYR A 78 -0.16 12.74 -1.29
N GLY A 79 -0.90 12.91 -0.21
CA GLY A 79 -2.21 12.29 -0.11
C GLY A 79 -3.00 12.67 1.13
N GLN A 80 -3.90 11.77 1.50
CA GLN A 80 -4.75 11.90 2.67
C GLN A 80 -4.49 10.77 3.66
N ALA A 81 -4.13 11.11 4.90
CA ALA A 81 -4.24 10.22 6.04
C ALA A 81 -5.64 10.31 6.65
N LEU A 82 -6.16 9.16 7.07
CA LEU A 82 -7.37 9.08 7.89
C LEU A 82 -7.08 9.27 9.39
N GLU A 83 -6.14 10.16 9.73
CA GLU A 83 -5.65 10.39 11.09
C GLU A 83 -5.91 11.79 11.66
N GLY A 84 -6.68 12.63 10.96
CA GLY A 84 -6.94 13.98 11.44
C GLY A 84 -7.79 14.02 12.72
N PRO A 85 -7.91 15.21 13.34
CA PRO A 85 -8.75 15.42 14.51
C PRO A 85 -10.17 14.87 14.27
N ASN A 86 -10.61 13.98 15.15
CA ASN A 86 -11.90 13.28 15.09
C ASN A 86 -12.07 12.32 13.89
N GLY A 87 -10.98 11.79 13.33
CA GLY A 87 -11.01 10.88 12.18
C GLY A 87 -11.28 11.58 10.85
N SER A 88 -11.09 12.91 10.81
CA SER A 88 -11.22 13.66 9.56
C SER A 88 -9.99 13.43 8.69
N PRO A 89 -10.12 13.29 7.36
CA PRO A 89 -8.94 13.21 6.49
C PRO A 89 -8.08 14.47 6.61
N ILE A 90 -6.78 14.32 6.78
CA ILE A 90 -5.80 15.40 6.65
C ILE A 90 -5.02 15.22 5.36
N THR A 91 -4.65 16.33 4.72
CA THR A 91 -3.72 16.28 3.60
C THR A 91 -2.30 16.43 4.10
N GLU A 92 -1.44 15.53 3.70
CA GLU A 92 -0.04 15.49 4.09
C GLU A 92 0.83 15.14 2.88
N GLY A 93 2.13 15.36 3.03
CA GLY A 93 3.11 14.74 2.16
C GLY A 93 4.26 14.19 2.98
N ASP A 94 4.84 13.10 2.52
CA ASP A 94 5.96 12.45 3.17
C ASP A 94 7.16 12.39 2.26
N HIS A 95 8.35 12.57 2.83
CA HIS A 95 9.60 12.23 2.17
C HIS A 95 10.32 11.18 2.98
N SER A 96 10.58 10.03 2.36
CA SER A 96 11.33 8.96 3.00
C SER A 96 12.59 8.56 2.23
N LEU A 97 13.64 8.27 2.99
CA LEU A 97 14.94 7.81 2.51
C LEU A 97 15.13 6.35 2.90
N TRP A 98 15.39 5.52 1.90
CA TRP A 98 15.50 4.07 2.03
C TRP A 98 16.91 3.62 1.68
N LYS A 99 17.54 2.90 2.60
CA LYS A 99 18.88 2.35 2.41
C LYS A 99 18.89 0.87 2.75
N VAL A 100 19.41 0.03 1.84
CA VAL A 100 19.61 -1.40 2.14
C VAL A 100 20.54 -1.54 3.35
N SER A 101 20.10 -2.29 4.35
CA SER A 101 20.93 -2.63 5.51
C SER A 101 21.97 -3.67 5.10
N ARG A 102 23.25 -3.29 5.17
CA ARG A 102 24.36 -4.21 4.98
C ARG A 102 24.84 -4.67 6.35
N GLY A 103 24.50 -5.90 6.72
CA GLY A 103 24.82 -6.48 8.03
C GLY A 103 23.70 -6.42 9.07
N GLY A 104 22.45 -6.17 8.64
CA GLY A 104 21.26 -6.37 9.47
C GLY A 104 21.04 -5.36 10.61
N THR A 105 21.79 -4.25 10.62
CA THR A 105 21.61 -3.18 11.61
C THR A 105 21.23 -1.87 10.91
N CYS A 106 20.33 -1.11 11.53
CA CYS A 106 19.93 0.21 11.05
C CYS A 106 20.46 1.32 11.96
N PRO A 107 20.82 2.48 11.39
CA PRO A 107 21.20 3.64 12.19
C PRO A 107 20.11 4.03 13.18
N ALA A 108 20.49 4.63 14.31
CA ALA A 108 19.52 5.16 15.27
C ALA A 108 18.55 6.12 14.58
N GLY A 109 17.27 6.06 14.95
CA GLY A 109 16.19 6.85 14.34
C GLY A 109 15.77 6.39 12.93
N SER A 110 16.20 5.22 12.49
CA SER A 110 15.65 4.56 11.29
C SER A 110 14.74 3.40 11.67
N PHE A 111 13.67 3.22 10.92
CA PHE A 111 12.84 2.02 10.97
C PHE A 111 13.51 0.91 10.16
N ALA A 112 13.56 -0.30 10.72
CA ALA A 112 14.01 -1.48 10.01
C ALA A 112 12.79 -2.15 9.37
N LEU A 113 12.70 -2.06 8.05
CA LEU A 113 11.69 -2.75 7.28
C LEU A 113 12.28 -4.03 6.68
N GLN A 114 11.75 -5.18 7.09
CA GLN A 114 12.08 -6.45 6.45
C GLN A 114 11.13 -6.71 5.30
N VAL A 115 11.67 -6.79 4.08
CA VAL A 115 10.90 -7.19 2.90
C VAL A 115 10.68 -8.69 2.99
N SER A 116 9.41 -9.09 3.03
CA SER A 116 9.03 -10.48 3.13
C SER A 116 9.29 -11.20 1.81
N THR A 117 9.75 -12.45 1.88
CA THR A 117 9.90 -13.35 0.73
C THR A 117 8.65 -14.21 0.49
N ASP A 118 7.66 -14.13 1.37
CA ASP A 118 6.41 -14.87 1.22
C ASP A 118 5.53 -14.17 0.17
N PRO A 119 5.20 -14.83 -0.95
CA PRO A 119 4.34 -14.24 -1.98
C PRO A 119 2.90 -13.98 -1.49
N ASN A 120 2.50 -14.54 -0.35
CA ASN A 120 1.21 -14.28 0.30
C ASN A 120 1.30 -13.23 1.41
N SER A 121 2.51 -12.77 1.75
CA SER A 121 2.63 -11.61 2.61
C SER A 121 2.13 -10.39 1.86
N ASN A 122 1.34 -9.58 2.53
CA ASN A 122 0.86 -8.34 1.95
C ASN A 122 2.00 -7.32 1.92
N ASN A 123 2.94 -7.50 0.98
CA ASN A 123 4.09 -6.63 0.82
C ASN A 123 3.63 -5.33 0.15
N PHE A 124 3.01 -4.45 0.94
CA PHE A 124 2.41 -3.19 0.48
C PHE A 124 3.45 -2.12 0.12
N TRP A 125 4.74 -2.43 0.26
CA TRP A 125 5.85 -1.48 0.17
C TRP A 125 6.38 -1.29 -1.26
N GLY A 126 5.80 -1.98 -2.24
CA GLY A 126 6.12 -1.86 -3.67
C GLY A 126 7.00 -3.00 -4.21
N ASP A 127 6.88 -3.25 -5.52
CA ASP A 127 7.55 -4.32 -6.27
C ASP A 127 9.01 -4.00 -6.66
N TYR A 128 9.49 -2.81 -6.32
CA TYR A 128 10.84 -2.32 -6.62
C TYR A 128 11.89 -2.64 -5.54
N LEU A 129 11.46 -3.25 -4.44
CA LEU A 129 12.31 -3.67 -3.32
C LEU A 129 12.87 -5.07 -3.55
N GLU A 130 14.04 -5.35 -2.98
CA GLU A 130 14.67 -6.67 -3.06
C GLU A 130 14.06 -7.62 -2.02
N ASP A 131 13.52 -8.76 -2.48
CA ASP A 131 12.94 -9.79 -1.62
C ASP A 131 13.94 -10.27 -0.56
N GLY A 132 13.51 -10.34 0.70
CA GLY A 132 14.34 -10.78 1.81
C GLY A 132 15.38 -9.75 2.28
N ALA A 133 15.48 -8.59 1.63
CA ALA A 133 16.34 -7.52 2.11
C ALA A 133 15.71 -6.78 3.30
N THR A 134 16.58 -6.24 4.17
CA THR A 134 16.17 -5.26 5.18
C THR A 134 16.50 -3.87 4.68
N TYR A 135 15.53 -2.95 4.73
CA TYR A 135 15.74 -1.53 4.46
C TYR A 135 15.71 -0.73 5.76
N CYS A 136 16.66 0.19 5.89
CA CYS A 136 16.65 1.23 6.91
C CYS A 136 15.96 2.45 6.31
N VAL A 137 14.81 2.79 6.88
CA VAL A 137 13.94 3.87 6.38
C VAL A 137 13.93 5.01 7.37
N ARG A 138 14.02 6.24 6.87
CA ARG A 138 13.73 7.46 7.63
C ARG A 138 12.66 8.24 6.89
N THR A 139 11.58 8.55 7.58
CA THR A 139 10.44 9.31 7.05
C THR A 139 10.42 10.67 7.70
N ASN A 140 10.20 11.71 6.90
CA ASN A 140 9.83 13.03 7.38
C ASN A 140 8.43 13.33 6.85
N ASP A 141 7.52 13.60 7.78
CA ASP A 141 6.15 14.02 7.50
C ASP A 141 6.09 15.55 7.38
N PHE A 142 5.38 16.00 6.35
CA PHE A 142 5.02 17.37 6.08
C PHE A 142 3.50 17.51 6.03
N HIS A 143 2.89 17.73 7.19
CA HIS A 143 1.50 18.19 7.25
C HIS A 143 1.28 19.43 6.40
N VAL A 144 0.41 19.32 5.40
CA VAL A 144 0.07 20.44 4.51
C VAL A 144 -1.13 21.16 5.12
N GLN A 145 -0.86 22.11 6.02
CA GLN A 145 -1.90 23.00 6.52
C GLN A 145 -2.44 23.87 5.37
N LYS A 146 -3.76 23.89 5.20
CA LYS A 146 -4.43 24.87 4.34
C LYS A 146 -4.52 26.22 5.03
#